data_AF-A0A2X2BF52-F1
#
_entry.id   AF-A0A2X2BF52-F1
#
_cell.length_a   1.000
_cell.length_b   1.000
_cell.length_c   1.000
_cell.angle_alpha   90.00
_cell.angle_beta   90.00
_cell.angle_gamma   90.00
#
_symmetry.space_group_name_H-M   'P 1'
#
loop_
_entity.id
_entity.type
_entity.pdbx_description
1 polymer ?
#
loop_
_entity_poly.entity_id
_entity_poly.type
_entity_poly.pdbx_seq_one_letter_code
_entity_poly.pdbx_strand_id
1 'polypeptide(L)' 'MFSDLIAAIEECRFRALTERTGNKTKRYLSVIQLNNGFMRIVETTQAKSLGYRIMYSVGCDRYHTVLPEVR' A
#
# COMPACT_ATOMS: atom_id res chain seq x y z
N MET A 1 -3.05 11.35 4.06
CA MET A 1 -3.54 11.21 2.68
C MET A 1 -2.42 11.74 1.81
N PHE A 2 -2.04 11.03 0.75
CA PHE A 2 -0.86 11.34 -0.06
C PHE A 2 -1.28 11.93 -1.41
N SER A 3 -0.57 12.93 -1.90
CA SER A 3 -0.69 13.45 -3.27
C SER A 3 0.42 12.91 -4.18
N ASP A 4 1.53 12.47 -3.59
CA ASP A 4 2.67 11.88 -4.27
C ASP A 4 2.67 10.35 -4.10
N LEU A 5 2.84 9.64 -5.22
CA LEU A 5 2.79 8.17 -5.26
C LEU A 5 4.02 7.54 -4.59
N ILE A 6 5.20 8.13 -4.77
CA ILE A 6 6.45 7.62 -4.19
C ILE A 6 6.38 7.72 -2.67
N ALA A 7 5.94 8.87 -2.15
CA ALA A 7 5.73 9.06 -0.72
C ALA A 7 4.70 8.06 -0.14
N ALA A 8 3.61 7.80 -0.87
CA ALA A 8 2.60 6.82 -0.45
C ALA A 8 3.16 5.39 -0.41
N ILE A 9 4.01 5.02 -1.37
CA ILE A 9 4.63 3.69 -1.46
C ILE A 9 5.67 3.50 -0.34
N GLU A 10 6.54 4.47 -0.13
CA GLU A 10 7.57 4.41 0.92
C GLU A 10 6.93 4.34 2.31
N GLU A 11 5.89 5.14 2.58
CA GLU A 11 5.11 5.01 3.82
C GLU A 11 4.44 3.63 3.93
N CYS A 12 3.88 3.10 2.83
CA CYS A 12 3.25 1.78 2.84
C CYS A 12 4.25 0.67 3.18
N ARG A 13 5.48 0.75 2.65
CA ARG A 13 6.59 -0.17 2.94
C ARG A 13 7.03 -0.03 4.39
N PHE A 14 7.23 1.20 4.86
CA PHE A 14 7.61 1.48 6.24
C PHE A 14 6.59 0.87 7.21
N ARG A 15 5.30 1.17 7.06
CA ARG A 15 4.22 0.61 7.90
C ARG A 15 4.17 -0.91 7.85
N ALA A 16 4.33 -1.51 6.67
CA ALA A 16 4.34 -2.97 6.56
C ALA A 16 5.53 -3.64 7.28
N LEU A 17 6.62 -2.90 7.50
CA LEU A 17 7.81 -3.36 8.23
C LEU A 17 7.75 -3.03 9.73
N THR A 18 7.21 -1.87 10.10
CA THR A 18 7.24 -1.35 11.47
C THR A 18 5.98 -1.60 12.27
N GLU A 19 4.81 -1.73 11.63
CA GLU A 19 3.57 -2.07 12.34
C GLU A 19 3.66 -3.52 12.81
N ARG A 20 4.04 -3.70 14.09
CA ARG A 20 3.96 -4.97 14.79
C ARG A 20 2.50 -5.41 14.87
N THR A 21 2.06 -6.28 13.96
CA THR A 21 0.81 -7.02 14.12
C THR A 21 0.97 -8.05 15.22
N GLY A 22 0.84 -7.63 16.50
CA GLY A 22 1.02 -8.44 17.71
C GLY A 22 0.81 -9.96 17.55
N ASN A 23 -0.41 -10.46 17.78
CA ASN A 23 -0.78 -11.87 17.58
C ASN A 23 -1.63 -12.08 16.31
N LYS A 24 -1.61 -11.13 15.38
CA LYS A 24 -2.40 -11.14 14.15
C LYS A 24 -1.49 -11.45 12.97
N THR A 25 -2.03 -12.15 11.97
CA THR A 25 -1.34 -12.41 10.72
C THR A 25 -0.85 -11.11 10.08
N LYS A 26 0.36 -11.14 9.51
CA LYS A 26 1.01 -10.01 8.83
C LYS A 26 0.01 -9.35 7.88
N ARG A 27 -0.37 -8.10 8.17
CA ARG A 27 -1.36 -7.36 7.37
C ARG A 27 -0.73 -6.97 6.04
N TYR A 28 -1.29 -7.47 4.95
CA TYR A 28 -0.97 -6.96 3.62
C TYR A 28 -1.56 -5.56 3.50
N LEU A 29 -0.70 -4.57 3.29
CA LEU A 29 -1.09 -3.18 3.07
C LEU A 29 -1.05 -2.86 1.58
N SER A 30 -1.93 -1.97 1.14
CA SER A 30 -2.00 -1.48 -0.22
C SER A 30 -2.22 0.02 -0.26
N VAL A 31 -1.59 0.67 -1.23
CA VAL A 31 -1.90 2.05 -1.63
C VAL A 31 -3.08 1.99 -2.59
N ILE A 32 -4.13 2.72 -2.27
CA ILE A 32 -5.31 2.90 -3.12
C ILE A 32 -5.39 4.33 -3.63
N GLN A 33 -5.97 4.49 -4.81
CA GLN A 33 -6.41 5.80 -5.31
C GLN A 33 -7.87 6.03 -4.92
N LEU A 34 -8.14 7.20 -4.37
CA LEU A 34 -9.49 7.67 -4.07
C LEU A 34 -10.04 8.49 -5.24
N ASN A 35 -11.36 8.65 -5.31
CA ASN A 35 -12.03 9.33 -6.43
C ASN A 35 -11.62 10.79 -6.60
N ASN A 36 -11.08 11.42 -5.56
CA ASN A 36 -10.55 12.77 -5.57
C ASN A 36 -9.07 12.85 -6.00
N GLY A 37 -8.50 11.76 -6.52
CA GLY A 37 -7.12 11.68 -7.00
C GLY A 37 -6.07 11.47 -5.90
N PHE A 38 -6.46 11.61 -4.62
CA PHE A 38 -5.55 11.36 -3.50
C PHE A 38 -5.32 9.88 -3.26
N MET A 39 -4.21 9.57 -2.62
CA MET A 39 -3.79 8.22 -2.29
C MET A 39 -3.88 7.95 -0.79
N ARG A 40 -4.24 6.71 -0.44
CA ARG A 40 -4.36 6.26 0.95
C ARG A 40 -3.82 4.85 1.10
N ILE A 41 -3.22 4.57 2.25
CA ILE A 41 -2.79 3.22 2.62
C ILE A 41 -3.92 2.55 3.41
N VAL A 42 -4.31 1.35 2.99
CA VAL A 42 -5.36 0.54 3.63
C VAL A 42 -4.96 -0.94 3.60
N GLU A 43 -5.64 -1.78 4.37
CA GLU A 43 -5.45 -3.23 4.25
C GLU A 43 -5.92 -3.73 2.87
N THR A 44 -5.16 -4.63 2.26
CA THR A 44 -5.43 -5.16 0.92
C THR A 44 -6.79 -5.87 0.85
N THR A 45 -7.19 -6.57 1.91
CA THR A 45 -8.51 -7.22 2.03
C THR A 45 -9.64 -6.19 2.02
N GLN A 46 -9.47 -5.09 2.77
CA GLN A 46 -10.40 -3.98 2.79
C GLN A 46 -10.49 -3.29 1.43
N ALA A 47 -9.34 -3.06 0.77
CA ALA A 47 -9.29 -2.49 -0.58
C ALA A 47 -10.08 -3.33 -1.59
N LYS A 48 -9.89 -4.66 -1.57
CA LYS A 48 -10.60 -5.60 -2.45
C LYS A 48 -12.09 -5.64 -2.14
N SER A 49 -12.48 -5.72 -0.86
CA SER A 49 -13.88 -5.78 -0.45
C SER A 49 -14.66 -4.53 -0.82
N LEU A 50 -14.01 -3.37 -0.82
CA LEU A 50 -14.64 -2.08 -1.15
C LEU A 50 -14.47 -1.71 -2.64
N GLY A 51 -13.83 -2.56 -3.44
CA GLY A 51 -13.62 -2.33 -4.87
C GLY A 51 -12.73 -1.12 -5.17
N TYR A 52 -11.85 -0.73 -4.26
CA TYR A 52 -10.95 0.41 -4.49
C TYR A 52 -9.88 0.08 -5.53
N ARG A 53 -9.50 1.09 -6.32
CA ARG A 53 -8.39 0.99 -7.26
C ARG A 53 -7.07 0.90 -6.51
N ILE A 54 -6.49 -0.29 -6.45
CA ILE A 54 -5.17 -0.53 -5.85
C ILE A 54 -4.10 -0.05 -6.82
N MET A 55 -3.23 0.84 -6.36
CA MET A 55 -2.08 1.33 -7.11
C MET A 55 -0.81 0.55 -6.79
N TYR A 56 -0.66 0.10 -5.54
CA TYR A 56 0.50 -0.65 -5.08
C TYR A 56 0.11 -1.56 -3.91
N SER A 57 0.72 -2.72 -3.78
CA SER A 57 0.47 -3.63 -2.64
C SER A 57 1.76 -4.23 -2.08
N VAL A 58 1.89 -4.25 -0.76
CA VAL A 58 3.01 -4.89 -0.07
C VAL A 58 2.61 -6.30 0.33
N GLY A 59 3.32 -7.30 -0.20
CA GLY A 59 3.21 -8.73 0.15
C GLY A 59 2.11 -9.52 -0.57
N CYS A 60 1.19 -8.86 -1.29
CA CYS A 60 0.28 -9.54 -2.22
C CYS A 60 0.88 -9.60 -3.65
N ASP A 61 1.81 -8.72 -3.96
CA ASP A 61 2.58 -8.73 -5.19
C ASP A 61 3.71 -9.76 -5.08
N ARG A 62 3.58 -10.87 -5.81
CA ARG A 62 4.70 -11.79 -6.09
C ARG A 62 5.68 -11.20 -7.11
N TYR A 63 5.27 -10.12 -7.78
CA TYR A 63 6.11 -9.36 -8.69
C TYR A 63 6.60 -8.15 -7.92
N HIS A 64 7.91 -8.08 -7.66
CA HIS A 64 8.54 -6.86 -7.22
C HIS A 64 8.13 -5.74 -8.19
N THR A 65 7.19 -4.88 -7.80
CA THR A 65 7.06 -3.56 -8.41
C THR A 65 8.31 -2.80 -7.96
N VAL A 66 9.41 -3.05 -8.69
CA VAL A 66 10.61 -2.25 -8.65
C VAL A 66 10.14 -0.91 -9.18
N LEU A 67 9.92 0.05 -8.27
CA LEU A 67 9.88 1.44 -8.69
C LEU A 67 11.16 1.68 -9.48
N PRO A 68 11.11 2.24 -10.71
CA PRO A 68 12.32 2.55 -11.44
C PRO A 68 13.15 3.42 -10.50
N GLU A 69 14.31 2.89 -10.12
CA GLU A 69 15.18 3.50 -9.13
C GLU A 69 15.36 4.97 -9.49
N VAL A 70 15.11 5.83 -8.51
CA VAL A 70 15.60 7.21 -8.53
C VAL A 70 17.12 7.07 -8.66
N ARG A 71 17.64 7.28 -9.88
CA ARG A 71 19.07 7.42 -10.15
C ARG A 71 19.55 8.79 -9.72
#